data_AF-A0A9D6KUL9-F1
#
_entry.id   AF-A0A9D6KUL9-F1
#
_cell.length_a   1.000
_cell.length_b   1.000
_cell.length_c   1.000
_cell.angle_alpha   90.00
_cell.angle_beta   90.00
_cell.angle_gamma   90.00
#
_symmetry.space_group_name_H-M   'P 1'
#
loop_
_entity.id
_entity.type
_entity.pdbx_description
1 polymer ?
#
loop_
_entity_poly.entity_id
_entity_poly.type
_entity_poly.pdbx_seq_one_letter_code
_entity_poly.pdbx_strand_id
1 'polypeptide(L)'
;MRVQWGLGDQLPVAGHGDVLARSPIRLGGDLPEADAAHAAGGASSTTKFSLTDRLVLIFGGLAFGAIAGLLTLIGFGRPSGIERLVIGSMLLMLALHLCAQTLQSSWARNATLCANTAIMHVIALFLWPILYLISPTESLLWVSPVLAAMTLIVLAFSWRGRGRVVYRLALEAIIVGSLGAYQGGLTLMAG
;
A
#
# COMPACT_ATOMS: atom_id res chain seq x y z
N MET A 1 13.47 9.27 13.74
CA MET A 1 12.85 10.31 12.88
C MET A 1 11.62 10.83 13.59
N ARG A 2 11.66 12.08 14.08
CA ARG A 2 10.62 12.71 14.90
C ARG A 2 9.73 13.53 13.98
N VAL A 3 8.45 13.18 13.88
CA VAL A 3 7.43 14.01 13.22
C VAL A 3 6.92 15.00 14.26
N GLN A 4 7.24 16.28 14.07
CA GLN A 4 6.77 17.36 14.94
C GLN A 4 5.52 17.96 14.28
N TRP A 5 4.35 17.64 14.83
CA TRP A 5 3.07 18.24 14.45
C TRP A 5 2.98 19.62 15.10
N GLY A 6 3.23 20.66 14.31
CA GLY A 6 2.99 22.04 14.70
C GLY A 6 1.51 22.38 14.51
N LEU A 7 0.74 22.30 15.60
CA LEU A 7 -0.55 22.96 15.74
C LEU A 7 -0.26 24.45 16.00
N GLY A 8 -0.65 25.31 15.07
CA GLY A 8 -0.48 26.75 15.17
C GLY A 8 -1.68 27.47 14.59
N ASP A 9 -2.66 27.74 15.43
CA ASP A 9 -3.65 28.80 15.24
C ASP A 9 -2.93 30.13 15.03
N GLN A 10 -3.06 30.77 13.85
CA GLN A 10 -3.11 32.24 13.69
C GLN A 10 -3.76 32.62 12.35
N LEU A 11 -4.96 33.18 12.41
CA LEU A 11 -5.50 34.18 11.46
C LEU A 11 -5.22 35.58 12.04
N PRO A 12 -5.50 36.70 11.33
CA PRO A 12 -5.09 37.12 10.00
C PRO A 12 -4.35 38.49 10.06
N VAL A 13 -3.49 38.83 9.09
CA VAL A 13 -2.99 40.21 8.94
C VAL A 13 -3.05 40.61 7.46
N ALA A 14 -3.93 41.56 7.17
CA ALA A 14 -3.92 42.33 5.94
C ALA A 14 -2.74 43.32 5.99
N GLY A 15 -1.89 43.28 4.97
CA GLY A 15 -0.79 44.21 4.79
C GLY A 15 -0.65 44.56 3.31
N HIS A 16 -1.25 45.69 2.93
CA HIS A 16 -1.06 46.36 1.66
C HIS A 16 0.31 47.08 1.70
N GLY A 17 1.18 46.86 0.71
CA GLY A 17 2.49 47.50 0.69
C GLY A 17 3.30 47.09 -0.54
N ASP A 18 3.24 47.94 -1.55
CA ASP A 18 3.96 47.89 -2.81
C ASP A 18 5.49 47.85 -2.70
N VAL A 19 6.09 47.11 -3.63
CA VAL A 19 7.22 47.49 -4.51
C VAL A 19 8.44 48.17 -3.86
N LEU A 20 9.60 47.47 -3.86
CA LEU A 20 10.85 47.88 -4.55
C LEU A 20 12.03 46.94 -4.26
N ALA A 21 12.46 46.27 -5.34
CA ALA A 21 13.85 46.03 -5.76
C ALA A 21 14.97 45.86 -4.71
N ARG A 22 15.51 44.64 -4.60
CA ARG A 22 16.96 44.42 -4.45
C ARG A 22 17.41 43.12 -5.11
N SER A 23 18.54 43.24 -5.80
CA SER A 23 19.03 42.44 -6.92
C SER A 23 19.36 40.96 -6.64
N PRO A 24 19.38 40.13 -7.70
CA PRO A 24 19.82 38.74 -7.62
C PRO A 24 21.35 38.67 -7.56
N ILE A 25 21.89 38.18 -6.45
CA ILE A 25 23.27 37.69 -6.41
C ILE A 25 23.27 36.33 -7.12
N ARG A 26 23.50 36.33 -8.43
CA ARG A 26 23.97 35.15 -9.18
C ARG A 26 25.44 34.95 -8.83
N LEU A 27 25.70 34.11 -7.83
CA LEU A 27 27.03 33.52 -7.67
C LEU A 27 27.09 32.30 -8.61
N GLY A 28 27.79 32.48 -9.72
CA GLY A 28 28.12 31.41 -10.66
C GLY A 28 29.02 30.39 -9.98
N GLY A 29 28.56 29.14 -9.97
CA GLY A 29 29.40 27.97 -9.89
C GLY A 29 29.15 27.18 -11.16
N ASP A 30 30.11 27.26 -12.09
CA ASP A 30 30.18 26.46 -13.30
C ASP A 30 30.26 24.98 -12.91
N LEU A 31 29.11 24.32 -12.84
CA LEU A 31 29.03 22.87 -12.93
C LEU A 31 28.70 22.53 -14.39
N PRO A 32 29.49 21.68 -15.05
CA PRO A 32 29.26 21.31 -16.44
C PRO A 32 27.90 20.61 -16.58
N GLU A 33 26.95 21.32 -17.17
CA GLU A 33 26.11 20.92 -18.31
C GLU A 33 25.91 19.41 -18.52
N ALA A 34 25.43 18.71 -17.50
CA ALA A 34 24.84 17.38 -17.60
C ALA A 34 23.32 17.47 -17.89
N ASP A 35 22.91 18.47 -18.68
CA ASP A 35 21.51 18.77 -19.02
C ASP A 35 21.00 18.08 -20.30
N ALA A 36 21.76 17.19 -20.93
CA ALA A 36 21.39 16.67 -22.26
C ALA A 36 21.05 15.16 -22.34
N ALA A 37 20.74 14.47 -21.24
CA ALA A 37 20.39 13.03 -21.29
C ALA A 37 19.22 12.55 -20.42
N HIS A 38 18.44 13.44 -19.78
CA HIS A 38 17.15 13.06 -19.18
C HIS A 38 15.96 13.91 -19.67
N ALA A 39 16.18 14.76 -20.67
CA ALA A 39 15.14 15.36 -21.49
C ALA A 39 14.89 14.48 -22.74
N ALA A 40 14.51 13.22 -22.55
CA ALA A 40 13.97 12.38 -23.62
C ALA A 40 13.05 11.27 -23.06
N GLY A 41 11.75 11.38 -23.36
CA GLY A 41 10.81 10.25 -23.32
C GLY A 41 10.15 9.97 -21.96
N GLY A 42 9.00 10.52 -21.62
CA GLY A 42 8.09 11.25 -22.48
C GLY A 42 6.99 11.88 -21.65
N ALA A 43 6.07 12.54 -22.35
CA ALA A 43 4.76 12.88 -21.83
C ALA A 43 4.27 11.72 -20.94
N SER A 44 4.28 11.93 -19.61
CA SER A 44 3.56 11.08 -18.69
C SER A 44 2.09 11.29 -19.03
N SER A 45 1.63 10.60 -20.08
CA SER A 45 0.22 10.34 -20.29
C SER A 45 -0.24 9.86 -18.92
N THR A 46 -1.11 10.64 -18.29
CA THR A 46 -1.63 10.23 -17.00
C THR A 46 -2.57 9.10 -17.37
N THR A 47 -2.01 7.89 -17.52
CA THR A 47 -2.72 6.75 -18.08
C THR A 47 -3.89 6.50 -17.15
N LYS A 48 -5.07 6.89 -17.59
CA LYS A 48 -6.29 6.78 -16.80
C LYS A 48 -6.66 5.30 -16.84
N PHE A 49 -6.24 4.57 -15.83
CA PHE A 49 -6.68 3.19 -15.65
C PHE A 49 -8.19 3.16 -15.48
N SER A 50 -8.85 2.37 -16.32
CA SER A 50 -10.27 2.08 -16.18
C SER A 50 -10.52 1.33 -14.86
N LEU A 51 -11.75 1.34 -14.37
CA LEU A 51 -12.11 0.56 -13.20
C LEU A 51 -11.91 -0.94 -13.45
N THR A 52 -12.26 -1.39 -14.66
CA THR A 52 -12.06 -2.78 -15.10
C THR A 52 -10.59 -3.17 -15.05
N ASP A 53 -9.68 -2.31 -15.51
CA ASP A 53 -8.23 -2.60 -15.50
C ASP A 53 -7.71 -2.81 -14.08
N ARG A 54 -8.22 -2.02 -13.12
CA ARG A 54 -7.84 -2.13 -11.71
C ARG A 54 -8.36 -3.40 -11.08
N LEU A 55 -9.61 -3.76 -11.36
CA LEU A 55 -10.18 -5.02 -10.89
C LEU A 55 -9.42 -6.21 -11.47
N VAL A 56 -9.10 -6.20 -12.78
CA VAL A 56 -8.30 -7.24 -13.42
C VAL A 56 -6.91 -7.35 -12.76
N LEU A 57 -6.25 -6.22 -12.46
CA LEU A 57 -4.95 -6.24 -11.78
C LEU A 57 -5.05 -6.75 -10.34
N ILE A 58 -6.12 -6.43 -9.60
CA ILE A 58 -6.32 -6.89 -8.23
C ILE A 58 -6.68 -8.37 -8.18
N PHE A 59 -7.63 -8.82 -9.01
CA PHE A 59 -7.97 -10.24 -9.11
C PHE A 59 -6.82 -11.08 -9.67
N GLY A 60 -6.11 -10.56 -10.67
CA GLY A 60 -4.89 -11.19 -11.20
C GLY A 60 -3.80 -11.27 -10.15
N GLY A 61 -3.59 -10.20 -9.37
CA GLY A 61 -2.67 -10.18 -8.23
C GLY A 61 -3.07 -11.18 -7.15
N LEU A 62 -4.34 -11.23 -6.75
CA LEU A 62 -4.87 -12.21 -5.81
C LEU A 62 -4.65 -13.65 -6.30
N ALA A 63 -4.96 -13.94 -7.56
CA ALA A 63 -4.78 -15.27 -8.14
C ALA A 63 -3.30 -15.66 -8.21
N PHE A 64 -2.44 -14.75 -8.67
CA PHE A 64 -0.99 -14.97 -8.72
C PHE A 64 -0.40 -15.19 -7.32
N GLY A 65 -0.81 -14.35 -6.37
CA GLY A 65 -0.46 -14.50 -4.96
C GLY A 65 -0.91 -15.85 -4.42
N ALA A 66 -2.15 -16.25 -4.68
CA ALA A 66 -2.69 -17.52 -4.22
C ALA A 66 -1.88 -18.72 -4.74
N ILE A 67 -1.53 -18.71 -6.04
CA ILE A 67 -0.66 -19.74 -6.63
C ILE A 67 0.71 -19.73 -5.95
N ALA A 68 1.33 -18.56 -5.76
CA ALA A 68 2.62 -18.45 -5.10
C ALA A 68 2.57 -18.94 -3.64
N GLY A 69 1.52 -18.63 -2.90
CA GLY A 69 1.29 -19.10 -1.53
C GLY A 69 1.10 -20.62 -1.45
N LEU A 70 0.36 -21.20 -2.40
CA LEU A 70 0.18 -22.65 -2.49
C LEU A 70 1.49 -23.37 -2.85
N LEU A 71 2.26 -22.85 -3.82
CA LEU A 71 3.57 -23.38 -4.18
C LEU A 71 4.55 -23.30 -3.00
N THR A 72 4.49 -22.19 -2.25
CA THR A 72 5.28 -22.01 -1.02
C THR A 72 4.90 -23.06 0.01
N LEU A 73 3.60 -23.32 0.21
CA LEU A 73 3.13 -24.38 1.10
C LEU A 73 3.63 -25.76 0.68
N ILE A 74 3.52 -26.10 -0.60
CA ILE A 74 3.98 -27.39 -1.14
C ILE A 74 5.51 -27.53 -0.96
N GLY A 75 6.27 -26.47 -1.17
CA GLY A 75 7.73 -26.47 -1.05
C GLY A 75 8.22 -26.60 0.39
N PHE A 76 7.56 -25.94 1.36
CA PHE A 76 7.95 -25.98 2.77
C PHE A 76 7.32 -27.14 3.57
N GLY A 77 6.30 -27.81 3.03
CA GLY A 77 5.67 -28.96 3.69
C GLY A 77 4.85 -28.58 4.92
N ARG A 78 5.17 -29.16 6.10
CA ARG A 78 4.46 -28.92 7.37
C ARG A 78 5.23 -27.94 8.26
N PRO A 79 5.13 -26.62 8.00
CA PRO A 79 5.91 -25.61 8.71
C PRO A 79 5.52 -25.54 10.18
N SER A 80 6.53 -25.36 11.02
CA SER A 80 6.36 -25.10 12.45
C SER A 80 5.60 -23.79 12.67
N GLY A 81 4.94 -23.65 13.83
CA GLY A 81 4.19 -22.42 14.15
C GLY A 81 5.07 -21.16 14.14
N ILE A 82 6.34 -21.28 14.51
CA ILE A 82 7.32 -20.18 14.50
C ILE A 82 7.64 -19.75 13.06
N GLU A 83 7.91 -20.69 12.16
CA GLU A 83 8.19 -20.38 10.75
C GLU A 83 7.01 -19.66 10.09
N ARG A 84 5.77 -20.08 10.37
CA ARG A 84 4.56 -19.40 9.88
C ARG A 84 4.51 -17.95 10.34
N LEU A 85 4.86 -17.69 11.60
CA LEU A 85 4.85 -16.37 12.21
C LEU A 85 5.95 -15.48 11.61
N VAL A 86 7.15 -16.03 11.40
CA VAL A 86 8.27 -15.32 10.76
C VAL A 86 7.93 -14.94 9.31
N ILE A 87 7.54 -15.90 8.48
CA ILE A 87 7.20 -15.65 7.06
C ILE A 87 6.03 -14.66 6.96
N GLY A 88 5.00 -14.88 7.77
CA GLY A 88 3.84 -14.00 7.85
C GLY A 88 4.17 -12.58 8.27
N SER A 89 5.06 -12.41 9.27
CA SER A 89 5.47 -11.08 9.74
C SER A 89 6.23 -10.29 8.69
N MET A 90 7.06 -10.95 7.87
CA MET A 90 7.78 -10.28 6.77
C MET A 90 6.80 -9.78 5.70
N LEU A 91 5.83 -10.63 5.31
CA LEU A 91 4.78 -10.25 4.36
C LEU A 91 3.88 -9.14 4.92
N LEU A 92 3.52 -9.22 6.20
CA LEU A 92 2.73 -8.21 6.89
C LEU A 92 3.47 -6.87 6.94
N MET A 93 4.77 -6.87 7.27
CA MET A 93 5.58 -5.65 7.30
C MET A 93 5.64 -4.98 5.91
N LEU A 94 5.79 -5.78 4.85
CA LEU A 94 5.76 -5.29 3.48
C LEU A 94 4.39 -4.71 3.09
N ALA A 95 3.29 -5.40 3.45
CA ALA A 95 1.93 -4.93 3.20
C ALA A 95 1.64 -3.62 3.95
N LEU A 96 2.05 -3.51 5.20
CA LEU A 96 1.93 -2.28 5.99
C LEU A 96 2.75 -1.13 5.40
N HIS A 97 3.95 -1.42 4.88
CA HIS A 97 4.77 -0.42 4.20
C HIS A 97 4.07 0.12 2.95
N LEU A 98 3.52 -0.75 2.11
CA LEU A 98 2.76 -0.35 0.93
C LEU A 98 1.50 0.44 1.31
N CYS A 99 0.76 -0.03 2.32
CA CYS A 99 -0.46 0.61 2.78
C CYS A 99 -0.20 1.98 3.40
N ALA A 100 0.92 2.16 4.13
CA ALA A 100 1.34 3.46 4.66
C ALA A 100 1.61 4.45 3.52
N GLN A 101 2.26 4.02 2.44
CA GLN A 101 2.47 4.87 1.27
C GLN A 101 1.14 5.21 0.56
N THR A 102 0.19 4.26 0.52
CA THR A 102 -1.16 4.49 -0.02
C THR A 102 -1.90 5.52 0.84
N LEU A 103 -1.87 5.38 2.16
CA LEU A 103 -2.50 6.30 3.12
C LEU A 103 -1.93 7.72 3.04
N GLN A 104 -0.60 7.87 3.01
CA GLN A 104 0.05 9.17 2.81
C GLN A 104 -0.43 9.83 1.51
N SER A 105 -0.58 9.04 0.45
CA SER A 105 -1.02 9.54 -0.84
C SER A 105 -2.54 9.84 -0.90
N SER A 106 -3.34 9.26 -0.01
CA SER A 106 -4.76 9.57 0.19
C SER A 106 -4.92 10.89 0.95
N TRP A 107 -4.17 11.07 2.04
CA TRP A 107 -4.19 12.29 2.84
C TRP A 107 -3.71 13.51 2.05
N ALA A 108 -2.65 13.38 1.26
CA ALA A 108 -2.19 14.45 0.38
C ALA A 108 -3.24 14.93 -0.65
N ARG A 109 -4.32 14.16 -0.86
CA ARG A 109 -5.42 14.49 -1.79
C ARG A 109 -6.75 14.76 -1.09
N ASN A 110 -6.78 14.82 0.24
CA ASN A 110 -8.02 14.96 1.03
C ASN A 110 -9.10 13.91 0.68
N ALA A 111 -8.69 12.71 0.25
CA ALA A 111 -9.60 11.63 -0.11
C ALA A 111 -9.95 10.79 1.15
N THR A 112 -10.89 11.28 1.95
CA THR A 112 -11.27 10.69 3.26
C THR A 112 -11.76 9.25 3.16
N LEU A 113 -12.55 8.91 2.12
CA LEU A 113 -13.03 7.54 1.89
C LEU A 113 -11.88 6.56 1.62
N CYS A 114 -10.89 6.97 0.83
CA CYS A 114 -9.70 6.14 0.56
C CYS A 114 -8.85 5.98 1.82
N ALA A 115 -8.70 7.04 2.62
CA ALA A 115 -7.97 6.97 3.88
C ALA A 115 -8.65 6.02 4.88
N ASN A 116 -9.97 6.12 5.06
CA ASN A 116 -10.72 5.22 5.95
C ASN A 116 -10.63 3.77 5.47
N THR A 117 -10.74 3.53 4.17
CA THR A 117 -10.63 2.18 3.61
C THR A 117 -9.22 1.60 3.80
N ALA A 118 -8.17 2.40 3.62
CA ALA A 118 -6.80 1.99 3.89
C ALA A 118 -6.58 1.67 5.38
N ILE A 119 -7.16 2.44 6.29
CA ILE A 119 -7.12 2.14 7.74
C ILE A 119 -7.85 0.81 8.03
N MET A 120 -9.02 0.59 7.45
CA MET A 120 -9.73 -0.70 7.57
C MET A 120 -8.92 -1.87 7.01
N HIS A 121 -8.18 -1.66 5.93
CA HIS A 121 -7.26 -2.67 5.38
C HIS A 121 -6.13 -3.00 6.37
N VAL A 122 -5.51 -1.99 6.98
CA VAL A 122 -4.50 -2.19 8.04
C VAL A 122 -5.08 -2.99 9.21
N ILE A 123 -6.28 -2.65 9.68
CA ILE A 123 -6.96 -3.37 10.75
C ILE A 123 -7.19 -4.83 10.34
N ALA A 124 -7.64 -5.08 9.11
CA ALA A 124 -7.85 -6.43 8.58
C ALA A 124 -6.56 -7.26 8.53
N LEU A 125 -5.43 -6.63 8.18
CA LEU A 125 -4.11 -7.26 8.18
C LEU A 125 -3.62 -7.60 9.59
N PHE A 126 -3.82 -6.71 10.57
CA PHE A 126 -3.48 -6.96 11.98
C PHE A 126 -4.40 -7.97 12.65
N LEU A 127 -5.62 -8.15 12.14
CA LEU A 127 -6.56 -9.10 12.71
C LEU A 127 -5.99 -10.52 12.71
N TRP A 128 -5.18 -10.90 11.72
CA TRP A 128 -4.59 -12.23 11.65
C TRP A 128 -3.65 -12.57 12.83
N PRO A 129 -2.54 -11.83 13.08
CA PRO A 129 -1.67 -12.14 14.21
C PRO A 129 -2.41 -12.02 15.56
N ILE A 130 -3.39 -11.12 15.68
CA ILE A 130 -4.20 -11.00 16.90
C ILE A 130 -5.06 -12.26 17.11
N LEU A 131 -5.78 -12.71 16.08
CA LEU A 131 -6.59 -13.93 16.16
C LEU A 131 -5.73 -15.15 16.43
N TYR A 132 -4.56 -15.25 15.79
CA TYR A 132 -3.61 -16.33 16.01
C TYR A 132 -3.14 -16.42 17.48
N LEU A 133 -2.97 -15.28 18.17
CA LEU A 133 -2.59 -15.23 19.58
C LEU A 133 -3.75 -15.54 20.55
N ILE A 134 -4.99 -15.17 20.20
CA ILE A 134 -6.16 -15.34 21.09
C ILE A 134 -6.70 -16.76 21.01
N SER A 135 -6.92 -17.27 19.79
CA SER A 135 -7.52 -18.58 19.57
C SER A 135 -7.08 -19.13 18.22
N PRO A 136 -6.25 -20.19 18.18
CA PRO A 136 -5.85 -20.85 16.95
C PRO A 136 -6.98 -21.74 16.39
N THR A 137 -8.23 -21.29 16.47
CA THR A 137 -9.37 -21.99 15.86
C THR A 137 -9.36 -21.72 14.36
N GLU A 138 -9.30 -22.80 13.58
CA GLU A 138 -9.06 -22.74 12.13
C GLU A 138 -10.12 -21.92 11.37
N SER A 139 -11.36 -21.91 11.85
CA SER A 139 -12.46 -21.18 11.21
C SER A 139 -12.30 -19.66 11.26
N LEU A 140 -11.70 -19.10 12.31
CA LEU A 140 -11.54 -17.65 12.45
C LEU A 140 -10.39 -17.10 11.60
N LEU A 141 -9.42 -17.94 11.25
CA LEU A 141 -8.24 -17.54 10.45
C LEU A 141 -8.62 -17.10 9.03
N TRP A 142 -9.74 -17.58 8.49
CA TRP A 142 -10.26 -17.19 7.17
C TRP A 142 -10.86 -15.79 7.12
N VAL A 143 -11.26 -15.23 8.27
CA VAL A 143 -11.92 -13.92 8.33
C VAL A 143 -10.97 -12.80 7.89
N SER A 144 -9.71 -12.88 8.30
CA SER A 144 -8.71 -11.85 7.97
C SER A 144 -8.42 -11.71 6.48
N PRO A 145 -8.04 -12.77 5.71
CA PRO A 145 -7.74 -12.63 4.29
C PRO A 145 -8.98 -12.23 3.47
N VAL A 146 -10.18 -12.70 3.84
CA VAL A 146 -11.43 -12.27 3.19
C VAL A 146 -11.70 -10.79 3.42
N LEU A 147 -11.54 -10.32 4.67
CA LEU A 147 -11.72 -8.91 5.01
C LEU A 147 -10.67 -8.02 4.33
N ALA A 148 -9.42 -8.49 4.23
CA ALA A 148 -8.35 -7.82 3.51
C ALA A 148 -8.64 -7.73 2.00
N ALA A 149 -9.16 -8.79 1.38
CA ALA A 149 -9.56 -8.78 -0.03
C ALA A 149 -10.74 -7.82 -0.29
N MET A 150 -11.76 -7.82 0.58
CA MET A 150 -12.91 -6.91 0.47
C MET A 150 -12.50 -5.44 0.59
N THR A 151 -11.61 -5.13 1.54
CA THR A 151 -11.09 -3.77 1.69
C THR A 151 -10.27 -3.32 0.47
N LEU A 152 -9.48 -4.21 -0.16
CA LEU A 152 -8.80 -3.90 -1.43
C LEU A 152 -9.77 -3.60 -2.57
N ILE A 153 -10.87 -4.34 -2.66
CA ILE A 153 -11.91 -4.09 -3.66
C ILE A 153 -12.51 -2.69 -3.44
N VAL A 154 -12.92 -2.36 -2.22
CA VAL A 154 -13.44 -1.02 -1.88
C VAL A 154 -12.40 0.07 -2.15
N LEU A 155 -11.12 -0.22 -1.91
CA LEU A 155 -10.02 0.72 -2.18
C LEU A 155 -9.85 0.94 -3.69
N ALA A 156 -10.05 -0.09 -4.52
CA ALA A 156 -10.04 0.00 -5.98
C ALA A 156 -11.16 0.90 -6.53
N PHE A 157 -12.37 0.78 -5.94
CA PHE A 157 -13.54 1.59 -6.29
C PHE A 157 -13.38 3.05 -5.86
N SER A 158 -12.88 3.29 -4.65
CA SER A 158 -12.75 4.65 -4.09
C SER A 158 -11.61 5.44 -4.72
N TRP A 159 -10.59 4.78 -5.25
CA TRP A 159 -9.43 5.44 -5.83
C TRP A 159 -9.76 6.16 -7.16
N ARG A 160 -9.35 7.43 -7.31
CA ARG A 160 -9.44 8.18 -8.59
C ARG A 160 -8.14 8.91 -8.92
N GLY A 161 -7.00 8.21 -8.84
CA GLY A 161 -5.67 8.83 -8.94
C GLY A 161 -4.69 8.19 -9.93
N ARG A 162 -3.43 8.64 -9.83
CA ARG A 162 -2.26 8.18 -10.63
C ARG A 162 -2.10 6.65 -10.65
N GLY A 163 -1.66 6.13 -11.79
CA GLY A 163 -1.44 4.70 -12.03
C GLY A 163 -0.47 3.99 -11.07
N ARG A 164 0.51 4.69 -10.49
CA ARG A 164 1.46 4.09 -9.54
C ARG A 164 0.80 3.43 -8.33
N VAL A 165 -0.36 3.94 -7.89
CA VAL A 165 -1.08 3.34 -6.76
C VAL A 165 -1.77 2.04 -7.16
N VAL A 166 -2.19 1.89 -8.41
CA VAL A 166 -2.78 0.64 -8.90
C VAL A 166 -1.79 -0.51 -8.81
N TYR A 167 -0.51 -0.26 -9.14
CA TYR A 167 0.55 -1.26 -8.99
C TYR A 167 0.82 -1.63 -7.52
N ARG A 168 0.72 -0.67 -6.60
CA ARG A 168 0.84 -0.94 -5.15
C ARG A 168 -0.31 -1.79 -4.64
N LEU A 169 -1.54 -1.47 -5.06
CA LEU A 169 -2.73 -2.27 -4.75
C LEU A 169 -2.63 -3.69 -5.32
N ALA A 170 -2.07 -3.85 -6.52
CA ALA A 170 -1.81 -5.16 -7.09
C ALA A 170 -0.77 -5.96 -6.29
N LEU A 171 0.28 -5.30 -5.78
CA LEU A 171 1.25 -5.93 -4.87
C LEU A 171 0.61 -6.32 -3.53
N GLU A 172 -0.21 -5.45 -2.94
CA GLU A 172 -0.98 -5.78 -1.73
C GLU A 172 -1.91 -6.97 -1.99
N ALA A 173 -2.57 -7.02 -3.15
CA ALA A 173 -3.41 -8.14 -3.57
C ALA A 173 -2.63 -9.45 -3.70
N ILE A 174 -1.40 -9.42 -4.24
CA ILE A 174 -0.49 -10.59 -4.28
C ILE A 174 -0.18 -11.07 -2.85
N ILE A 175 0.16 -10.14 -1.95
CA ILE A 175 0.48 -10.50 -0.56
C ILE A 175 -0.74 -11.12 0.12
N VAL A 176 -1.91 -10.49 0.03
CA VAL A 176 -3.16 -11.00 0.62
C VAL A 176 -3.54 -12.36 0.03
N GLY A 177 -3.42 -12.52 -1.29
CA GLY A 177 -3.69 -13.80 -1.97
C GLY A 177 -2.74 -14.90 -1.52
N SER A 178 -1.44 -14.60 -1.43
CA SER A 178 -0.43 -15.56 -0.97
C SER A 178 -0.65 -15.98 0.47
N LEU A 179 -0.97 -15.03 1.35
CA LEU A 179 -1.27 -15.32 2.74
C LEU A 179 -2.55 -16.15 2.85
N GLY A 180 -3.61 -15.77 2.15
CA GLY A 180 -4.89 -16.49 2.15
C GLY A 180 -4.74 -17.93 1.66
N ALA A 181 -4.05 -18.17 0.55
CA ALA A 181 -3.84 -19.51 0.02
C ALA A 181 -2.90 -20.36 0.89
N TYR A 182 -1.84 -19.75 1.44
CA TYR A 182 -0.94 -20.44 2.36
C TYR A 182 -1.69 -20.88 3.63
N GLN A 183 -2.48 -19.99 4.23
CA GLN A 183 -3.32 -20.34 5.40
C GLN A 183 -4.38 -21.37 5.05
N GLY A 184 -5.09 -21.19 3.93
CA GLY A 184 -6.14 -22.11 3.52
C GLY A 184 -5.62 -23.51 3.22
N GLY A 185 -4.46 -23.62 2.55
CA GLY A 185 -3.83 -24.91 2.32
C GLY A 185 -3.36 -25.58 3.63
N LEU A 186 -2.93 -24.81 4.64
CA LEU A 186 -2.62 -25.35 5.96
C LEU A 186 -3.85 -25.95 6.64
N THR A 187 -5.02 -25.32 6.53
CA THR A 187 -6.27 -25.88 7.06
C THR A 187 -6.68 -27.17 6.35
N LEU A 188 -6.45 -27.25 5.03
CA LEU A 188 -6.73 -28.47 4.26
C LEU A 188 -5.80 -29.64 4.62
N MET A 189 -4.57 -29.36 5.06
CA MET A 189 -3.61 -30.38 5.52
C MET A 189 -3.81 -30.79 6.98
N ALA A 190 -4.61 -30.04 7.75
CA ALA A 190 -4.86 -30.29 9.16
C ALA A 190 -6.05 -31.22 9.42
N GLY A 191 -7.00 -31.28 8.48
CA GLY A 191 -8.11 -32.25 8.48
C GLY A 191 -7.72 -33.60 7.89
#